data_AF-A0A961CU74-F1
#
_entry.id   AF-A0A961CU74-F1
#
_cell.length_a   1.000
_cell.length_b   1.000
_cell.length_c   1.000
_cell.angle_alpha   90.00
_cell.angle_beta   90.00
_cell.angle_gamma   90.00
#
_symmetry.space_group_name_H-M   'P 1'
#
loop_
_entity.id
_entity.type
_entity.pdbx_description
1 polymer ?
#
loop_
_entity_poly.entity_id
_entity_poly.type
_entity_poly.pdbx_seq_one_letter_code
_entity_poly.pdbx_strand_id
1 'polypeptide(L)'
;EATLRLLRSLRRRCGTAGTGTADPGSRGRVVLLVDGIGAFVERHERVNRGEAVDLLTALAGDGPASGVHVVVTAGRAAEVPPAILAVLDQRVLLRCATPDDAAVLDVVDPDGLARELASPDLPAGRGLFDGRLVQVAAPPILLAGPDGDPGRPRSVAPRRARRLAASVDAETLPPASGWRVPVGIRHDDLGVAVLDLRRSGALVLGPPRSGRSTALAMVVSRLDPTVCGSVLTVDGHRPDGAVDALSELLERITAGGTGTEGTTSTASTIVAVDDLPELLDGPDGVAIDAVLDRLLRIGPDVPLRVLATAEADAASRCYADSFRRLRSTRTGLLLRPDPDLHPPLLHTSLPLHDELVPTAGRGWLVDPDGVVAVQLAR
;
A
#
# COMPACT_ATOMS: atom_id res chain seq x y z
N GLU A 1 -2.63 10.45 -2.42
CA GLU A 1 -2.72 9.16 -1.69
C GLU A 1 -4.02 8.44 -2.03
N ALA A 2 -5.17 9.10 -1.85
CA ALA A 2 -6.48 8.47 -2.04
C ALA A 2 -6.76 8.03 -3.49
N THR A 3 -6.23 8.76 -4.48
CA THR A 3 -6.46 8.52 -5.92
C THR A 3 -5.89 7.18 -6.38
N LEU A 4 -4.58 6.97 -6.28
CA LEU A 4 -3.92 5.73 -6.71
C LEU A 4 -4.55 4.50 -6.08
N ARG A 5 -4.82 4.54 -4.78
CA ARG A 5 -5.45 3.44 -4.08
C ARG A 5 -6.89 3.20 -4.54
N LEU A 6 -7.68 4.26 -4.80
CA LEU A 6 -9.01 4.10 -5.40
C LEU A 6 -8.90 3.38 -6.76
N LEU A 7 -7.98 3.80 -7.62
CA LEU A 7 -7.75 3.17 -8.93
C LEU A 7 -7.31 1.71 -8.80
N ARG A 8 -6.34 1.39 -7.92
CA ARG A 8 -5.91 0.01 -7.63
C ARG A 8 -7.08 -0.85 -7.11
N SER A 9 -7.92 -0.28 -6.24
CA SER A 9 -9.11 -0.96 -5.70
C SER A 9 -10.12 -1.31 -6.79
N LEU A 10 -10.40 -0.35 -7.69
CA LEU A 10 -11.26 -0.58 -8.85
C LEU A 10 -10.64 -1.62 -9.81
N ARG A 11 -9.32 -1.57 -10.03
CA ARG A 11 -8.63 -2.55 -10.88
C ARG A 11 -8.72 -3.97 -10.34
N ARG A 12 -8.53 -4.16 -9.02
CA ARG A 12 -8.72 -5.47 -8.36
C ARG A 12 -10.15 -5.97 -8.45
N ARG A 13 -11.13 -5.07 -8.34
CA ARG A 13 -12.53 -5.41 -8.57
C ARG A 13 -12.74 -5.95 -9.99
N CYS A 14 -12.09 -5.38 -11.00
CA CYS A 14 -12.17 -5.91 -12.36
C CYS A 14 -11.54 -7.32 -12.47
N GLY A 15 -10.36 -7.54 -11.88
CA GLY A 15 -9.69 -8.85 -11.91
C GLY A 15 -10.46 -9.97 -11.21
N THR A 16 -11.16 -9.67 -10.12
CA THR A 16 -12.00 -10.65 -9.39
C THR A 16 -13.37 -10.89 -10.04
N ALA A 17 -13.76 -10.06 -11.01
CA ALA A 17 -15.01 -10.24 -11.73
C ALA A 17 -14.95 -11.38 -12.75
N GLY A 18 -13.78 -11.59 -13.37
CA GLY A 18 -13.57 -12.62 -14.39
C GLY A 18 -13.56 -14.07 -13.89
N THR A 19 -13.49 -14.31 -12.57
CA THR A 19 -13.41 -15.67 -11.98
C THR A 19 -14.71 -16.17 -11.37
N GLY A 20 -15.78 -15.35 -11.35
CA GLY A 20 -17.06 -15.72 -10.75
C GLY A 20 -18.22 -15.66 -11.75
N THR A 21 -19.00 -16.73 -11.84
CA THR A 21 -20.27 -16.89 -12.57
C THR A 21 -21.42 -16.00 -12.07
N ALA A 22 -21.10 -14.89 -11.39
CA ALA A 22 -22.09 -13.92 -10.93
C ALA A 22 -22.36 -12.92 -12.06
N ASP A 23 -23.63 -12.83 -12.48
CA ASP A 23 -24.13 -11.84 -13.44
C ASP A 23 -23.56 -10.45 -13.11
N PRO A 24 -22.91 -9.75 -14.07
CA PRO A 24 -22.35 -8.41 -13.87
C PRO A 24 -23.37 -7.40 -13.33
N GLY A 25 -24.68 -7.65 -13.49
CA GLY A 25 -25.76 -6.86 -12.88
C GLY A 25 -25.87 -6.95 -11.35
N SER A 26 -25.32 -7.98 -10.70
CA SER A 26 -25.41 -8.18 -9.25
C SER A 26 -24.36 -7.39 -8.45
N ARG A 27 -23.24 -7.01 -9.08
CA ARG A 27 -22.20 -6.16 -8.50
C ARG A 27 -22.51 -4.71 -8.85
N GLY A 28 -22.94 -3.90 -7.88
CA GLY A 28 -23.37 -2.52 -8.12
C GLY A 28 -22.42 -1.72 -9.02
N ARG A 29 -22.97 -1.07 -10.06
CA ARG A 29 -22.19 -0.32 -11.07
C ARG A 29 -21.44 0.84 -10.43
N VAL A 30 -20.21 1.09 -10.88
CA VAL A 30 -19.39 2.22 -10.44
C VAL A 30 -19.09 3.10 -11.64
N VAL A 31 -19.28 4.40 -11.49
CA VAL A 31 -18.86 5.40 -12.45
C VAL A 31 -17.75 6.22 -11.83
N LEU A 32 -16.57 6.20 -12.44
CA LEU A 32 -15.42 7.03 -12.08
C LEU A 32 -15.44 8.30 -12.93
N LEU A 33 -15.62 9.45 -12.28
CA LEU A 33 -15.64 10.76 -12.92
C LEU A 33 -14.28 11.44 -12.71
N VAL A 34 -13.63 11.85 -13.79
CA VAL A 34 -12.40 12.68 -13.76
C VAL A 34 -12.71 13.99 -14.45
N ASP A 35 -12.82 15.05 -13.66
CA ASP A 35 -13.05 16.39 -14.18
C ASP A 35 -11.70 17.07 -14.48
N GLY A 36 -11.36 17.23 -15.75
CA GLY A 36 -10.09 17.77 -16.24
C GLY A 36 -8.97 16.74 -16.34
N ILE A 37 -8.97 15.95 -17.42
CA ILE A 37 -7.95 14.91 -17.65
C ILE A 37 -6.55 15.49 -17.84
N GLY A 38 -6.39 16.67 -18.43
CA GLY A 38 -5.09 17.31 -18.59
C GLY A 38 -4.42 17.58 -17.24
N ALA A 39 -5.14 18.18 -16.30
CA ALA A 39 -4.65 18.43 -14.95
C ALA A 39 -4.38 17.13 -14.16
N PHE A 40 -5.19 16.09 -14.38
CA PHE A 40 -4.96 14.76 -13.80
C PHE A 40 -3.63 14.16 -14.31
N VAL A 41 -3.39 14.19 -15.62
CA VAL A 41 -2.17 13.67 -16.24
C VAL A 41 -0.94 14.45 -15.78
N GLU A 42 -0.97 15.78 -15.85
CA GLU A 42 0.12 16.65 -15.38
C GLU A 42 0.53 16.32 -13.94
N ARG A 43 -0.45 16.09 -13.07
CA ARG A 43 -0.21 15.75 -11.66
C ARG A 43 0.37 14.36 -11.46
N HIS A 44 0.02 13.40 -12.30
CA HIS A 44 0.26 11.98 -12.02
C HIS A 44 1.26 11.29 -12.96
N GLU A 45 1.60 11.87 -14.11
CA GLU A 45 2.52 11.27 -15.10
C GLU A 45 3.93 11.03 -14.52
N ARG A 46 4.38 11.90 -13.61
CA ARG A 46 5.71 11.80 -12.97
C ARG A 46 5.69 11.01 -11.67
N VAL A 47 4.51 10.79 -11.09
CA VAL A 47 4.35 10.13 -9.79
C VAL A 47 4.23 8.62 -10.00
N ASN A 48 5.01 7.82 -9.28
CA ASN A 48 5.04 6.35 -9.44
C ASN A 48 5.17 5.91 -10.92
N ARG A 49 5.96 6.63 -11.71
CA ARG A 49 6.16 6.35 -13.16
C ARG A 49 4.86 6.36 -13.98
N GLY A 50 3.89 7.20 -13.62
CA GLY A 50 2.64 7.35 -14.38
C GLY A 50 1.57 6.31 -14.07
N GLU A 51 1.75 5.47 -13.03
CA GLU A 51 0.83 4.36 -12.72
C GLU A 51 -0.64 4.78 -12.63
N ALA A 52 -0.95 5.99 -12.14
CA ALA A 52 -2.34 6.44 -12.05
C ALA A 52 -2.98 6.62 -13.44
N VAL A 53 -2.20 7.13 -14.41
CA VAL A 53 -2.63 7.31 -15.80
C VAL A 53 -2.81 5.95 -16.47
N ASP A 54 -1.87 5.02 -16.23
CA ASP A 54 -1.96 3.66 -16.73
C ASP A 54 -3.19 2.92 -16.18
N LEU A 55 -3.42 3.00 -14.86
CA LEU A 55 -4.58 2.41 -14.22
C LEU A 55 -5.89 3.01 -14.72
N LEU A 56 -5.96 4.33 -14.91
CA LEU A 56 -7.14 4.98 -15.46
C LEU A 56 -7.43 4.50 -16.89
N THR A 57 -6.39 4.39 -17.73
CA THR A 57 -6.49 3.88 -19.10
C THR A 57 -6.97 2.43 -19.12
N ALA A 58 -6.38 1.57 -18.28
CA ALA A 58 -6.78 0.18 -18.16
C ALA A 58 -8.21 0.01 -17.62
N LEU A 59 -8.65 0.90 -16.72
CA LEU A 59 -10.02 0.93 -16.22
C LEU A 59 -11.01 1.41 -17.29
N ALA A 60 -10.63 2.34 -18.15
CA ALA A 60 -11.48 2.79 -19.25
C ALA A 60 -11.71 1.66 -20.27
N GLY A 61 -10.67 0.89 -20.61
CA GLY A 61 -10.79 -0.24 -21.55
C GLY A 61 -11.42 -1.51 -20.95
N ASP A 62 -10.91 -2.02 -19.84
CA ASP A 62 -11.34 -3.33 -19.29
C ASP A 62 -12.49 -3.21 -18.26
N GLY A 63 -12.72 -2.00 -17.73
CA GLY A 63 -13.68 -1.75 -16.65
C GLY A 63 -15.13 -2.10 -16.99
N PRO A 64 -15.64 -1.80 -18.22
CA PRO A 64 -17.05 -2.02 -18.54
C PRO A 64 -17.51 -3.47 -18.34
N ALA A 65 -16.67 -4.46 -18.65
CA ALA A 65 -16.95 -5.88 -18.42
C ALA A 65 -17.17 -6.23 -16.93
N SER A 66 -16.68 -5.39 -16.03
CA SER A 66 -16.77 -5.55 -14.56
C SER A 66 -17.74 -4.55 -13.90
N GLY A 67 -18.51 -3.81 -14.70
CA GLY A 67 -19.44 -2.77 -14.25
C GLY A 67 -18.75 -1.51 -13.71
N VAL A 68 -17.52 -1.23 -14.15
CA VAL A 68 -16.78 0.01 -13.86
C VAL A 68 -16.73 0.85 -15.14
N HIS A 69 -17.31 2.04 -15.12
CA HIS A 69 -17.31 2.96 -16.25
C HIS A 69 -16.49 4.20 -15.90
N VAL A 70 -15.75 4.73 -16.87
CA VAL A 70 -14.93 5.93 -16.71
C VAL A 70 -15.53 7.04 -17.56
N VAL A 71 -15.69 8.23 -16.97
CA VAL A 71 -16.06 9.46 -17.69
C VAL A 71 -14.99 10.49 -17.39
N VAL A 72 -14.41 11.06 -18.44
CA VAL A 72 -13.38 12.09 -18.34
C VAL A 72 -13.88 13.36 -19.02
N THR A 73 -13.53 14.53 -18.48
CA THR A 73 -13.72 15.82 -19.15
C THR A 73 -12.36 16.40 -19.52
N ALA A 74 -12.31 17.23 -20.56
CA ALA A 74 -11.11 17.94 -20.99
C ALA A 74 -11.49 19.36 -21.41
N GLY A 75 -10.62 20.34 -21.14
CA GLY A 75 -10.83 21.71 -21.61
C GLY A 75 -10.48 21.87 -23.08
N ARG A 76 -9.54 21.05 -23.57
CA ARG A 76 -9.08 21.04 -24.96
C ARG A 76 -8.88 19.61 -25.45
N ALA A 77 -9.07 19.38 -26.75
CA ALA A 77 -8.87 18.07 -27.35
C ALA A 77 -7.44 17.53 -27.12
N ALA A 78 -6.42 18.39 -27.22
CA ALA A 78 -5.02 18.03 -27.03
C ALA A 78 -4.64 17.64 -25.59
N GLU A 79 -5.50 17.89 -24.59
CA GLU A 79 -5.25 17.48 -23.21
C GLU A 79 -5.53 15.98 -22.97
N VAL A 80 -6.26 15.33 -23.88
CA VAL A 80 -6.62 13.92 -23.75
C VAL A 80 -5.47 13.04 -24.27
N PRO A 81 -4.87 12.16 -23.45
CA PRO A 81 -3.86 11.24 -23.93
C PRO A 81 -4.41 10.29 -25.01
N PRO A 82 -3.67 10.04 -26.11
CA PRO A 82 -4.12 9.15 -27.19
C PRO A 82 -4.51 7.75 -26.70
N ALA A 83 -3.79 7.22 -25.71
CA ALA A 83 -4.09 5.90 -25.13
C ALA A 83 -5.45 5.85 -24.42
N ILE A 84 -5.87 6.94 -23.77
CA ILE A 84 -7.21 7.04 -23.17
C ILE A 84 -8.25 7.22 -24.27
N LEU A 85 -8.00 8.10 -25.24
CA LEU A 85 -8.94 8.35 -26.34
C LEU A 85 -9.27 7.07 -27.12
N ALA A 86 -8.27 6.22 -27.35
CA ALA A 86 -8.41 4.95 -28.07
C ALA A 86 -9.32 3.91 -27.39
N VAL A 87 -9.52 4.01 -26.08
CA VAL A 87 -10.35 3.05 -25.31
C VAL A 87 -11.72 3.61 -24.91
N LEU A 88 -12.00 4.88 -25.22
CA LEU A 88 -13.29 5.51 -24.93
C LEU A 88 -14.26 5.32 -26.10
N ASP A 89 -15.36 4.61 -25.82
CA ASP A 89 -16.41 4.32 -26.82
C ASP A 89 -17.28 5.52 -27.17
N GLN A 90 -17.51 6.42 -26.20
CA GLN A 90 -18.46 7.53 -26.35
C GLN A 90 -17.78 8.87 -26.13
N ARG A 91 -18.10 9.82 -27.00
CA ARG A 91 -17.48 11.15 -27.04
C ARG A 91 -18.55 12.20 -27.29
N VAL A 92 -18.57 13.21 -26.44
CA VAL A 92 -19.47 14.37 -26.57
C VAL A 92 -18.59 15.59 -26.74
N LEU A 93 -18.64 16.20 -27.92
CA LEU A 93 -17.96 17.46 -28.18
C LEU A 93 -18.92 18.60 -27.84
N LEU A 94 -18.60 19.40 -26.83
CA LEU A 94 -19.34 20.65 -26.59
C LEU A 94 -18.81 21.76 -27.50
N ARG A 95 -19.33 22.99 -27.34
CA ARG A 95 -18.76 24.18 -27.99
C ARG A 95 -17.23 24.15 -27.95
N CYS A 96 -16.60 24.11 -29.11
CA CYS A 96 -15.17 23.89 -29.29
C CYS A 96 -14.45 25.18 -29.66
N ALA A 97 -13.12 25.19 -29.58
CA ALA A 97 -12.34 26.37 -29.95
C ALA A 97 -12.14 26.43 -31.46
N THR A 98 -11.90 25.28 -32.08
CA THR A 98 -11.76 25.13 -33.53
C THR A 98 -12.55 23.90 -34.01
N PRO A 99 -12.99 23.87 -35.28
CA PRO A 99 -13.66 22.68 -35.83
C PRO A 99 -12.74 21.45 -35.87
N ASP A 100 -11.42 21.65 -35.90
CA ASP A 100 -10.42 20.57 -35.91
C ASP A 100 -10.44 19.72 -34.62
N ASP A 101 -10.97 20.26 -33.51
CA ASP A 101 -11.13 19.54 -32.25
C ASP A 101 -11.96 18.25 -32.42
N ALA A 102 -12.93 18.24 -33.34
CA ALA A 102 -13.74 17.06 -33.64
C ALA A 102 -12.90 15.93 -34.24
N ALA A 103 -11.98 16.26 -35.15
CA ALA A 103 -11.08 15.28 -35.76
C ALA A 103 -10.05 14.75 -34.76
N VAL A 104 -9.50 15.62 -33.90
CA VAL A 104 -8.55 15.21 -32.84
C VAL A 104 -9.20 14.24 -31.87
N LEU A 105 -10.46 14.47 -31.51
CA LEU A 105 -11.22 13.57 -30.63
C LEU A 105 -11.88 12.42 -31.38
N ASP A 106 -11.68 12.30 -32.69
CA ASP A 106 -12.31 11.28 -33.55
C ASP A 106 -13.83 11.20 -33.27
N VAL A 107 -14.47 12.36 -33.23
CA VAL A 107 -15.92 12.53 -33.09
C VAL A 107 -16.53 12.45 -34.48
N VAL A 108 -17.59 11.63 -34.60
CA VAL A 108 -18.35 11.47 -35.85
C VAL A 108 -18.99 12.81 -36.22
N ASP A 109 -18.54 13.40 -37.34
CA ASP A 109 -19.06 14.66 -37.90
C ASP A 109 -19.24 14.59 -39.43
N PRO A 110 -20.20 13.77 -39.94
CA PRO A 110 -20.37 13.55 -41.36
C PRO A 110 -20.83 14.82 -42.10
N ASP A 111 -21.54 15.70 -41.41
CA ASP A 111 -22.18 16.89 -41.99
C ASP A 111 -21.37 18.17 -41.74
N GLY A 112 -20.20 18.09 -41.09
CA GLY A 112 -19.32 19.23 -40.81
C GLY A 112 -19.87 20.22 -39.77
N LEU A 113 -20.72 19.73 -38.86
CA LEU A 113 -21.42 20.46 -37.81
C LEU A 113 -20.46 20.98 -36.72
N ALA A 114 -19.22 20.47 -36.64
CA ALA A 114 -18.20 21.01 -35.75
C ALA A 114 -17.88 22.48 -36.03
N ARG A 115 -18.08 22.96 -37.27
CA ARG A 115 -17.94 24.39 -37.60
C ARG A 115 -18.98 25.26 -36.90
N GLU A 116 -20.20 24.76 -36.74
CA GLU A 116 -21.24 25.47 -35.99
C GLU A 116 -20.85 25.54 -34.51
N LEU A 117 -20.26 24.46 -33.97
CA LEU A 117 -19.79 24.40 -32.58
C LEU A 117 -18.61 25.32 -32.23
N ALA A 118 -17.85 25.78 -33.22
CA ALA A 118 -16.80 26.77 -33.02
C ALA A 118 -17.34 28.20 -32.86
N SER A 119 -18.66 28.41 -33.01
CA SER A 119 -19.28 29.74 -32.84
C SER A 119 -19.39 30.13 -31.36
N PRO A 120 -18.94 31.35 -30.98
CA PRO A 120 -19.05 31.84 -29.61
C PRO A 120 -20.50 32.08 -29.18
N ASP A 121 -21.41 32.30 -30.14
CA ASP A 121 -22.82 32.67 -29.91
C ASP A 121 -23.72 31.49 -29.50
N LEU A 122 -23.19 30.27 -29.53
CA LEU A 122 -23.95 29.10 -29.12
C LEU A 122 -24.19 29.05 -27.61
N PRO A 123 -25.39 28.64 -27.17
CA PRO A 123 -25.69 28.50 -25.75
C PRO A 123 -24.82 27.39 -25.12
N ALA A 124 -24.48 27.56 -23.85
CA ALA A 124 -23.80 26.54 -23.08
C ALA A 124 -24.57 25.21 -23.10
N GLY A 125 -23.85 24.10 -23.17
CA GLY A 125 -24.44 22.76 -23.28
C GLY A 125 -24.86 22.36 -24.70
N ARG A 126 -24.73 23.23 -25.71
CA ARG A 126 -24.78 22.81 -27.12
C ARG A 126 -23.55 21.96 -27.44
N GLY A 127 -23.75 20.84 -28.14
CA GLY A 127 -22.67 19.95 -28.53
C GLY A 127 -23.04 19.00 -29.67
N LEU A 128 -22.11 18.12 -30.01
CA LEU A 128 -22.20 17.08 -31.02
C LEU A 128 -22.01 15.73 -30.33
N PHE A 129 -22.94 14.82 -30.58
CA PHE A 129 -22.91 13.46 -30.08
C PHE A 129 -23.46 12.53 -31.16
N ASP A 130 -22.69 11.50 -31.52
CA ASP A 130 -23.07 10.50 -32.53
C ASP A 130 -23.55 11.14 -33.86
N GLY A 131 -22.78 12.11 -34.37
CA GLY A 131 -23.11 12.83 -35.61
C GLY A 131 -24.29 13.81 -35.52
N ARG A 132 -24.84 14.08 -34.32
CA ARG A 132 -26.01 14.94 -34.16
C ARG A 132 -25.77 16.10 -33.20
N LEU A 133 -26.30 17.28 -33.54
CA LEU A 133 -26.35 18.40 -32.61
C LEU A 133 -27.31 18.09 -31.46
N VAL A 134 -26.80 18.19 -30.24
CA VAL A 134 -27.52 17.93 -29.00
C VAL A 134 -27.46 19.14 -28.07
N GLN A 135 -28.44 19.24 -27.18
CA GLN A 135 -28.43 20.17 -26.06
C GLN A 135 -28.39 19.36 -24.78
N VAL A 136 -27.32 19.51 -24.00
CA VAL A 136 -27.19 18.86 -22.70
C VAL A 136 -28.27 19.41 -21.77
N ALA A 137 -29.07 18.51 -21.21
CA ALA A 137 -30.06 18.86 -20.21
C ALA A 137 -29.36 19.40 -18.97
N ALA A 138 -29.83 20.54 -18.46
CA ALA A 138 -29.38 21.00 -17.15
C ALA A 138 -29.75 19.92 -16.12
N PRO A 139 -28.82 19.52 -15.23
CA PRO A 139 -29.19 18.66 -14.13
C PRO A 139 -30.33 19.33 -13.34
N PRO A 140 -31.27 18.55 -12.77
CA PRO A 140 -32.27 19.10 -11.87
C PRO A 140 -31.57 19.52 -10.57
N ILE A 141 -30.80 20.60 -10.62
CA ILE A 141 -30.34 21.31 -9.44
C ILE A 141 -31.57 22.04 -8.94
N LEU A 142 -32.11 21.60 -7.80
CA LEU A 142 -32.81 22.39 -6.78
C LEU A 142 -33.28 23.78 -7.25
N LEU A 143 -34.17 23.84 -8.24
CA LEU A 143 -35.16 24.88 -8.27
C LEU A 143 -36.14 24.47 -7.19
N ALA A 144 -35.90 24.94 -5.96
CA ALA A 144 -36.89 24.90 -4.91
C ALA A 144 -38.08 25.79 -5.33
N GLY A 145 -38.88 25.30 -6.27
CA GLY A 145 -40.28 25.65 -6.41
C GLY A 145 -41.08 24.70 -5.51
N PRO A 146 -42.16 25.17 -4.85
CA PRO A 146 -42.86 24.40 -3.83
C PRO A 146 -43.60 23.16 -4.36
N ASP A 147 -43.77 23.04 -5.67
CA ASP A 147 -44.62 22.01 -6.28
C ASP A 147 -43.85 21.24 -7.35
N GLY A 148 -43.22 20.14 -6.95
CA GLY A 148 -42.65 19.16 -7.87
C GLY A 148 -42.09 17.97 -7.11
N ASP A 149 -42.77 16.83 -7.19
CA ASP A 149 -42.22 15.52 -6.82
C ASP A 149 -41.70 14.81 -8.08
N PRO A 150 -40.38 14.89 -8.38
CA PRO A 150 -39.76 14.01 -9.35
C PRO A 150 -38.93 12.96 -8.60
N GLY A 151 -39.54 11.81 -8.32
CA GLY A 151 -38.85 10.56 -8.07
C GLY A 151 -37.74 10.64 -7.04
N ARG A 152 -38.12 10.65 -5.75
CA ARG A 152 -37.25 10.56 -4.57
C ARG A 152 -35.89 9.93 -4.91
N PRO A 153 -34.81 10.72 -5.06
CA PRO A 153 -33.49 10.16 -5.36
C PRO A 153 -33.22 9.13 -4.26
N ARG A 154 -32.97 7.88 -4.66
CA ARG A 154 -32.47 6.87 -3.73
C ARG A 154 -31.25 7.50 -3.09
N SER A 155 -31.37 7.86 -1.82
CA SER A 155 -30.28 8.40 -1.02
C SER A 155 -29.26 7.27 -0.84
N VAL A 156 -28.43 7.08 -1.87
CA VAL A 156 -27.23 6.29 -1.73
C VAL A 156 -26.28 7.21 -1.03
N ALA A 157 -26.17 7.04 0.29
CA ALA A 157 -25.16 7.75 1.07
C ALA A 157 -23.81 7.58 0.35
N PRO A 158 -23.14 8.67 -0.06
CA PRO A 158 -21.93 8.58 -0.84
C PRO A 158 -20.88 7.83 -0.01
N ARG A 159 -20.49 6.64 -0.48
CA ARG A 159 -19.41 5.88 0.15
C ARG A 159 -18.10 6.61 -0.14
N ARG A 160 -17.62 7.37 0.84
CA ARG A 160 -16.32 8.05 0.72
C ARG A 160 -15.22 7.00 0.56
N ALA A 161 -14.29 7.24 -0.36
CA ALA A 161 -13.06 6.45 -0.46
C ALA A 161 -12.29 6.55 0.88
N ARG A 162 -12.39 5.49 1.70
CA ARG A 162 -11.81 5.45 3.06
C ARG A 162 -10.32 5.67 2.99
N ARG A 163 -9.70 6.64 3.66
CA ARG A 163 -8.22 6.83 3.69
C ARG A 163 -7.54 5.84 4.63
N LEU A 164 -6.24 5.61 4.45
CA LEU A 164 -5.47 4.86 5.45
C LEU A 164 -5.52 5.67 6.76
N ALA A 165 -5.93 5.02 7.84
CA ALA A 165 -6.08 5.70 9.12
C ALA A 165 -4.73 6.26 9.58
N ALA A 166 -4.76 7.37 10.34
CA ALA A 166 -3.56 7.88 11.00
C ALA A 166 -3.14 7.04 12.22
N SER A 167 -4.08 6.25 12.74
CA SER A 167 -3.91 5.37 13.88
C SER A 167 -4.75 4.13 13.67
N VAL A 168 -4.20 2.96 13.96
CA VAL A 168 -4.91 1.68 13.98
C VAL A 168 -4.83 1.15 15.41
N ASP A 169 -5.94 0.71 15.96
CA ASP A 169 -6.00 0.08 17.28
C ASP A 169 -5.62 -1.39 17.14
N ALA A 170 -4.64 -1.86 17.92
CA ALA A 170 -4.16 -3.23 17.88
C ALA A 170 -5.25 -4.27 18.19
N GLU A 171 -6.27 -3.92 18.98
CA GLU A 171 -7.39 -4.80 19.32
C GLU A 171 -8.30 -5.10 18.12
N THR A 172 -8.29 -4.22 17.11
CA THR A 172 -9.08 -4.40 15.88
C THR A 172 -8.45 -5.38 14.89
N LEU A 173 -7.21 -5.80 15.13
CA LEU A 173 -6.49 -6.74 14.28
C LEU A 173 -6.79 -8.19 14.70
N PRO A 174 -6.96 -9.12 13.74
CA PRO A 174 -7.16 -10.54 14.04
C PRO A 174 -5.99 -11.11 14.86
N PRO A 175 -6.16 -12.15 15.69
CA PRO A 175 -5.06 -12.73 16.45
C PRO A 175 -3.94 -13.25 15.54
N ALA A 176 -2.71 -13.35 16.07
CA ALA A 176 -1.61 -13.99 15.35
C ALA A 176 -1.90 -15.46 15.07
N SER A 177 -1.33 -15.97 13.97
CA SER A 177 -1.45 -17.37 13.59
C SER A 177 -0.05 -17.95 13.40
N GLY A 178 0.44 -18.64 14.43
CA GLY A 178 1.84 -19.09 14.46
C GLY A 178 2.80 -17.89 14.39
N TRP A 179 3.74 -17.97 13.45
CA TRP A 179 4.73 -16.91 13.18
C TRP A 179 4.23 -15.78 12.26
N ARG A 180 2.94 -15.75 11.94
CA ARG A 180 2.34 -14.69 11.12
C ARG A 180 1.66 -13.69 12.06
N VAL A 181 2.28 -12.53 12.22
CA VAL A 181 1.87 -11.52 13.20
C VAL A 181 1.17 -10.37 12.48
N PRO A 182 -0.13 -10.14 12.73
CA PRO A 182 -0.83 -8.97 12.22
C PRO A 182 -0.33 -7.70 12.90
N VAL A 183 0.25 -6.80 12.12
CA VAL A 183 0.97 -5.60 12.59
C VAL A 183 0.26 -4.29 12.29
N GLY A 184 -0.73 -4.28 11.41
CA GLY A 184 -1.40 -3.05 11.01
C GLY A 184 -2.32 -3.23 9.80
N ILE A 185 -2.50 -2.15 9.05
CA ILE A 185 -3.33 -2.10 7.83
C ILE A 185 -2.48 -1.67 6.64
N ARG A 186 -2.60 -2.40 5.53
CA ARG A 186 -1.96 -2.07 4.25
C ARG A 186 -2.62 -0.88 3.59
N HIS A 187 -1.81 -0.07 2.94
CA HIS A 187 -2.27 1.07 2.16
C HIS A 187 -3.09 0.61 0.94
N ASP A 188 -2.61 -0.39 0.20
CA ASP A 188 -3.13 -0.72 -1.12
C ASP A 188 -4.59 -1.15 -1.12
N ASP A 189 -4.98 -1.99 -0.17
CA ASP A 189 -6.30 -2.61 -0.11
C ASP A 189 -7.04 -2.38 1.22
N LEU A 190 -6.41 -1.68 2.17
CA LEU A 190 -6.91 -1.54 3.54
C LEU A 190 -7.15 -2.87 4.25
N GLY A 191 -6.50 -3.94 3.77
CA GLY A 191 -6.45 -5.24 4.41
C GLY A 191 -5.42 -5.28 5.54
N VAL A 192 -5.46 -6.36 6.32
CA VAL A 192 -4.53 -6.56 7.44
C VAL A 192 -3.11 -6.78 6.92
N ALA A 193 -2.17 -5.96 7.38
CA ALA A 193 -0.74 -6.16 7.17
C ALA A 193 -0.21 -7.21 8.14
N VAL A 194 0.55 -8.18 7.63
CA VAL A 194 1.03 -9.34 8.39
C VAL A 194 2.54 -9.44 8.21
N LEU A 195 3.28 -9.35 9.31
CA LEU A 195 4.71 -9.66 9.35
C LEU A 195 4.87 -11.17 9.43
N ASP A 196 5.54 -11.76 8.44
CA ASP A 196 5.72 -13.20 8.32
C ASP A 196 7.10 -13.63 8.83
N LEU A 197 7.12 -14.21 10.03
CA LEU A 197 8.34 -14.70 10.68
C LEU A 197 8.53 -16.20 10.47
N ARG A 198 7.79 -16.87 9.58
CA ARG A 198 7.87 -18.33 9.43
C ARG A 198 9.25 -18.80 9.00
N ARG A 199 9.91 -18.04 8.12
CA ARG A 199 11.20 -18.43 7.53
C ARG A 199 12.41 -17.93 8.31
N SER A 200 12.34 -16.73 8.88
CA SER A 200 13.48 -16.07 9.50
C SER A 200 13.04 -14.98 10.47
N GLY A 201 14.02 -14.35 11.12
CA GLY A 201 13.84 -13.10 11.85
C GLY A 201 13.51 -11.91 10.95
N ALA A 202 13.33 -10.74 11.57
CA ALA A 202 13.00 -9.51 10.88
C ALA A 202 13.66 -8.27 11.52
N LEU A 203 13.80 -7.20 10.73
CA LEU A 203 14.29 -5.91 11.20
C LEU A 203 13.20 -4.85 11.25
N VAL A 204 13.26 -3.97 12.24
CA VAL A 204 12.46 -2.74 12.31
C VAL A 204 13.41 -1.54 12.23
N LEU A 205 13.44 -0.89 11.08
CA LEU A 205 14.35 0.20 10.78
C LEU A 205 13.61 1.53 10.70
N GLY A 206 14.31 2.62 11.01
CA GLY A 206 13.78 3.97 10.86
C GLY A 206 14.62 5.00 11.62
N PRO A 207 14.44 6.30 11.31
CA PRO A 207 15.12 7.37 12.04
C PRO A 207 14.65 7.46 13.51
N PRO A 208 15.32 8.26 14.36
CA PRO A 208 14.89 8.48 15.74
C PRO A 208 13.42 8.93 15.83
N ARG A 209 12.69 8.41 16.84
CA ARG A 209 11.26 8.71 17.08
C ARG A 209 10.32 8.28 15.93
N SER A 210 10.72 7.31 15.12
CA SER A 210 9.85 6.70 14.10
C SER A 210 8.85 5.68 14.65
N GLY A 211 9.07 5.22 15.89
CA GLY A 211 8.24 4.21 16.55
C GLY A 211 8.84 2.79 16.51
N ARG A 212 10.15 2.63 16.26
CA ARG A 212 10.85 1.33 16.22
C ARG A 212 10.58 0.46 17.46
N SER A 213 10.84 1.00 18.65
CA SER A 213 10.62 0.30 19.92
C SER A 213 9.15 -0.06 20.15
N THR A 214 8.22 0.85 19.79
CA THR A 214 6.77 0.59 19.86
C THR A 214 6.36 -0.53 18.90
N ALA A 215 6.92 -0.56 17.69
CA ALA A 215 6.66 -1.60 16.71
C ALA A 215 7.21 -2.95 17.17
N LEU A 216 8.43 -2.98 17.75
CA LEU A 216 9.00 -4.20 18.34
C LEU A 216 8.11 -4.73 19.47
N ALA A 217 7.75 -3.87 20.42
CA ALA A 217 6.88 -4.24 21.53
C ALA A 217 5.50 -4.73 21.06
N MET A 218 4.92 -4.09 20.05
CA MET A 218 3.65 -4.50 19.45
C MET A 218 3.75 -5.87 18.77
N VAL A 219 4.80 -6.13 18.00
CA VAL A 219 5.00 -7.47 17.38
C VAL A 219 5.13 -8.54 18.46
N VAL A 220 5.91 -8.28 19.50
CA VAL A 220 6.12 -9.21 20.62
C VAL A 220 4.83 -9.47 21.39
N SER A 221 4.08 -8.43 21.75
CA SER A 221 2.85 -8.57 22.55
C SER A 221 1.70 -9.25 21.81
N ARG A 222 1.75 -9.26 20.47
CA ARG A 222 0.71 -9.81 19.60
C ARG A 222 0.93 -11.27 19.23
N LEU A 223 2.09 -11.83 19.54
CA LEU A 223 2.33 -13.25 19.36
C LEU A 223 1.42 -14.04 20.27
N ASP A 224 0.90 -15.15 19.74
CA ASP A 224 0.11 -16.08 20.52
C ASP A 224 0.99 -16.69 21.62
N PRO A 225 0.66 -16.53 22.91
CA PRO A 225 1.44 -17.11 24.01
C PRO A 225 1.49 -18.64 23.97
N THR A 226 0.53 -19.29 23.32
CA THR A 226 0.53 -20.75 23.12
C THR A 226 1.54 -21.19 22.06
N VAL A 227 1.89 -20.28 21.14
CA VAL A 227 2.93 -20.49 20.12
C VAL A 227 4.28 -20.06 20.68
N CYS A 228 4.37 -18.85 21.24
CA CYS A 228 5.60 -18.27 21.80
C CYS A 228 5.58 -18.35 23.33
N GLY A 229 6.23 -19.37 23.89
CA GLY A 229 6.26 -19.59 25.33
C GLY A 229 7.35 -18.82 26.07
N SER A 230 8.29 -18.17 25.36
CA SER A 230 9.26 -17.30 25.99
C SER A 230 9.73 -16.14 25.10
N VAL A 231 10.01 -14.99 25.73
CA VAL A 231 10.55 -13.81 25.06
C VAL A 231 11.78 -13.35 25.83
N LEU A 232 12.91 -13.24 25.14
CA LEU A 232 14.13 -12.62 25.64
C LEU A 232 14.24 -11.22 25.04
N THR A 233 14.15 -10.20 25.87
CA THR A 233 14.32 -8.80 25.45
C THR A 233 15.71 -8.29 25.80
N VAL A 234 16.39 -7.65 24.85
CA VAL A 234 17.69 -7.01 25.04
C VAL A 234 17.60 -5.55 24.60
N ASP A 235 17.99 -4.62 25.46
CA ASP A 235 18.08 -3.20 25.14
C ASP A 235 19.53 -2.85 24.81
N GLY A 236 19.79 -2.38 23.60
CA GLY A 236 21.13 -2.01 23.14
C GLY A 236 21.78 -0.91 23.95
N HIS A 237 20.99 -0.04 24.58
CA HIS A 237 21.51 1.02 25.46
C HIS A 237 21.81 0.51 26.87
N ARG A 238 21.44 -0.73 27.19
CA ARG A 238 21.63 -1.38 28.49
C ARG A 238 22.07 -2.84 28.28
N PRO A 239 23.28 -3.06 27.76
CA PRO A 239 23.77 -4.38 27.36
C PRO A 239 24.14 -5.31 28.53
N ASP A 240 24.01 -4.85 29.77
CA ASP A 240 24.43 -5.59 30.97
C ASP A 240 23.77 -6.99 31.04
N GLY A 241 24.61 -8.03 31.04
CA GLY A 241 24.16 -9.42 31.07
C GLY A 241 23.58 -9.96 29.76
N ALA A 242 23.60 -9.18 28.66
CA ALA A 242 23.07 -9.60 27.37
C ALA A 242 23.81 -10.82 26.80
N VAL A 243 25.14 -10.85 26.88
CA VAL A 243 25.97 -11.97 26.42
C VAL A 243 25.59 -13.25 27.14
N ASP A 244 25.52 -13.19 28.47
CA ASP A 244 25.23 -14.34 29.32
C ASP A 244 23.82 -14.87 29.00
N ALA A 245 22.82 -13.99 28.96
CA ALA A 245 21.44 -14.39 28.65
C ALA A 245 21.29 -15.01 27.24
N LEU A 246 21.98 -14.46 26.24
CA LEU A 246 21.98 -14.99 24.87
C LEU A 246 22.73 -16.33 24.79
N SER A 247 23.83 -16.47 25.52
CA SER A 247 24.64 -17.70 25.57
C SER A 247 23.88 -18.83 26.25
N GLU A 248 23.25 -18.54 27.40
CA GLU A 248 22.36 -19.48 28.09
C GLU A 248 21.21 -19.94 27.18
N LEU A 249 20.59 -19.01 26.43
CA LEU A 249 19.54 -19.36 25.47
C LEU A 249 20.08 -20.31 24.38
N LEU A 250 21.24 -20.00 23.82
CA LEU A 250 21.86 -20.82 22.79
C LEU A 250 22.18 -22.23 23.31
N GLU A 251 22.71 -22.34 24.52
CA GLU A 251 22.99 -23.62 25.18
C GLU A 251 21.71 -24.43 25.38
N ARG A 252 20.63 -23.81 25.89
CA ARG A 252 19.33 -24.49 26.07
C ARG A 252 18.77 -25.02 24.75
N ILE A 253 18.82 -24.22 23.68
CA ILE A 253 18.29 -24.62 22.37
C ILE A 253 19.14 -25.75 21.76
N THR A 254 20.47 -25.64 21.85
CA THR A 254 21.37 -26.65 21.27
C THR A 254 21.34 -27.97 22.04
N ALA A 255 21.21 -27.93 23.37
CA ALA A 255 21.02 -29.12 24.21
C ALA A 255 19.68 -29.83 23.94
N GLY A 256 18.62 -29.08 23.62
CA GLY A 256 17.32 -29.65 23.25
C GLY A 256 17.29 -30.32 21.87
N GLY A 257 18.26 -30.03 20.99
CA GLY A 257 18.30 -30.54 19.61
C GLY A 257 19.04 -31.87 19.41
N THR A 258 19.77 -32.37 20.42
CA THR A 258 20.60 -33.59 20.32
C THR A 258 19.96 -34.85 20.91
N GLY A 259 18.73 -34.74 21.43
CA GLY A 259 17.99 -35.87 22.02
C GLY A 259 17.14 -36.62 20.98
N THR A 260 17.57 -37.82 20.62
CA THR A 260 16.75 -38.86 19.98
C THR A 260 15.55 -39.18 20.89
N GLU A 261 14.32 -39.09 20.36
CA GLU A 261 13.07 -39.61 20.94
C GLU A 261 12.80 -39.26 22.42
N GLY A 262 12.30 -38.04 22.65
CA GLY A 262 11.71 -37.66 23.94
C GLY A 262 11.05 -36.29 23.88
N THR A 263 9.74 -36.24 24.15
CA THR A 263 8.81 -35.11 24.03
C THR A 263 9.14 -33.88 24.89
N THR A 264 10.29 -33.25 24.66
CA THR A 264 10.58 -31.92 25.22
C THR A 264 10.27 -30.90 24.13
N SER A 265 8.99 -30.54 24.02
CA SER A 265 8.55 -29.43 23.17
C SER A 265 9.27 -28.18 23.64
N THR A 266 10.36 -27.79 22.97
CA THR A 266 11.04 -26.52 23.25
C THR A 266 10.05 -25.41 22.93
N ALA A 267 9.61 -24.71 23.98
CA ALA A 267 8.68 -23.61 23.83
C ALA A 267 9.25 -22.59 22.84
N SER A 268 8.45 -22.15 21.87
CA SER A 268 8.98 -21.22 20.88
C SER A 268 9.46 -19.95 21.56
N THR A 269 10.60 -19.45 21.11
CA THR A 269 11.29 -18.32 21.72
C THR A 269 11.43 -17.18 20.73
N ILE A 270 11.17 -15.96 21.19
CA ILE A 270 11.60 -14.75 20.48
C ILE A 270 12.76 -14.08 21.22
N VAL A 271 13.78 -13.71 20.47
CA VAL A 271 14.80 -12.74 20.91
C VAL A 271 14.44 -11.40 20.31
N ALA A 272 14.08 -10.43 21.13
CA ALA A 272 13.71 -9.07 20.74
C ALA A 272 14.82 -8.11 21.17
N VAL A 273 15.59 -7.61 20.20
CA VAL A 273 16.70 -6.68 20.44
C VAL A 273 16.26 -5.27 20.04
N ASP A 274 16.19 -4.35 20.99
CA ASP A 274 15.98 -2.94 20.67
C ASP A 274 17.34 -2.25 20.48
N ASP A 275 17.52 -1.60 19.33
CA ASP A 275 18.77 -0.98 18.88
C ASP A 275 19.99 -1.93 18.80
N LEU A 276 19.90 -2.90 17.88
CA LEU A 276 20.96 -3.88 17.66
C LEU A 276 22.33 -3.24 17.33
N PRO A 277 22.47 -2.18 16.51
CA PRO A 277 23.77 -1.56 16.29
C PRO A 277 24.41 -1.03 17.58
N GLU A 278 23.63 -0.36 18.44
CA GLU A 278 24.12 0.14 19.73
C GLU A 278 24.61 -1.02 20.63
N LEU A 279 23.85 -2.11 20.66
CA LEU A 279 24.25 -3.33 21.39
C LEU A 279 25.60 -3.89 20.90
N LEU A 280 25.81 -3.85 19.58
CA LEU A 280 27.00 -4.41 18.92
C LEU A 280 28.21 -3.47 18.96
N ASP A 281 28.00 -2.18 19.12
CA ASP A 281 29.06 -1.18 19.34
C ASP A 281 29.50 -1.13 20.82
N GLY A 282 28.76 -1.80 21.72
CA GLY A 282 29.07 -1.95 23.14
C GLY A 282 30.28 -2.84 23.46
N PRO A 283 30.68 -2.90 24.75
CA PRO A 283 31.93 -3.56 25.18
C PRO A 283 32.01 -5.05 24.83
N ASP A 284 30.87 -5.76 24.86
CA ASP A 284 30.79 -7.18 24.53
C ASP A 284 30.26 -7.45 23.11
N GLY A 285 30.18 -6.43 22.26
CA GLY A 285 29.51 -6.50 20.97
C GLY A 285 29.98 -7.63 20.06
N VAL A 286 31.28 -7.97 20.09
CA VAL A 286 31.85 -9.10 19.32
C VAL A 286 31.32 -10.45 19.81
N ALA A 287 31.22 -10.66 21.12
CA ALA A 287 30.68 -11.90 21.68
C ALA A 287 29.17 -11.99 21.42
N ILE A 288 28.45 -10.88 21.57
CA ILE A 288 27.02 -10.78 21.27
C ILE A 288 26.76 -11.10 19.78
N ASP A 289 27.53 -10.53 18.86
CA ASP A 289 27.39 -10.79 17.42
C ASP A 289 27.55 -12.27 17.10
N ALA A 290 28.60 -12.91 17.65
CA ALA A 290 28.88 -14.32 17.43
C ALA A 290 27.73 -15.23 17.92
N VAL A 291 27.16 -14.94 19.09
CA VAL A 291 26.04 -15.69 19.65
C VAL A 291 24.76 -15.44 18.83
N LEU A 292 24.43 -14.20 18.51
CA LEU A 292 23.26 -13.85 17.69
C LEU A 292 23.34 -14.46 16.28
N ASP A 293 24.49 -14.39 15.62
CA ASP A 293 24.70 -14.98 14.31
C ASP A 293 24.54 -16.51 14.36
N ARG A 294 24.95 -17.16 15.45
CA ARG A 294 24.71 -18.60 15.65
C ARG A 294 23.23 -18.91 15.90
N LEU A 295 22.53 -18.12 16.73
CA LEU A 295 21.08 -18.22 16.95
C LEU A 295 20.30 -18.05 15.64
N LEU A 296 20.68 -17.07 14.81
CA LEU A 296 20.06 -16.84 13.51
C LEU A 296 20.36 -17.95 12.48
N ARG A 297 21.50 -18.64 12.58
CA ARG A 297 21.81 -19.80 11.74
C ARG A 297 20.92 -21.00 12.04
N ILE A 298 20.72 -21.32 13.31
CA ILE A 298 19.89 -22.45 13.73
C ILE A 298 18.40 -22.13 13.71
N GLY A 299 18.05 -20.85 13.86
CA GLY A 299 16.68 -20.34 13.97
C GLY A 299 15.68 -20.88 12.96
N PRO A 300 16.01 -21.02 11.66
CA PRO A 300 15.08 -21.61 10.68
C PRO A 300 14.61 -23.03 11.02
N ASP A 301 15.46 -23.84 11.66
CA ASP A 301 15.22 -25.26 11.95
C ASP A 301 14.63 -25.51 13.35
N VAL A 302 14.61 -24.49 14.19
CA VAL A 302 14.07 -24.55 15.56
C VAL A 302 12.95 -23.51 15.76
N PRO A 303 12.11 -23.63 16.81
CA PRO A 303 11.09 -22.62 17.08
C PRO A 303 11.68 -21.34 17.72
N LEU A 304 12.71 -20.75 17.11
CA LEU A 304 13.37 -19.52 17.56
C LEU A 304 13.31 -18.45 16.48
N ARG A 305 12.87 -17.23 16.81
CA ARG A 305 12.96 -16.08 15.90
C ARG A 305 13.65 -14.90 16.57
N VAL A 306 14.43 -14.16 15.79
CA VAL A 306 15.11 -12.95 16.25
C VAL A 306 14.47 -11.75 15.58
N LEU A 307 14.05 -10.79 16.38
CA LEU A 307 13.56 -9.50 15.94
C LEU A 307 14.53 -8.45 16.45
N ALA A 308 14.96 -7.55 15.58
CA ALA A 308 15.85 -6.47 15.98
C ALA A 308 15.37 -5.13 15.44
N THR A 309 15.57 -4.07 16.20
CA THR A 309 15.44 -2.71 15.69
C THR A 309 16.80 -2.11 15.40
N ALA A 310 16.85 -1.12 14.52
CA ALA A 310 18.06 -0.33 14.30
C ALA A 310 17.70 1.06 13.78
N GLU A 311 18.42 2.07 14.25
CA GLU A 311 18.37 3.40 13.65
C GLU A 311 18.87 3.34 12.20
N ALA A 312 18.21 4.02 11.27
CA ALA A 312 18.55 3.97 9.84
C ALA A 312 20.03 4.30 9.54
N ASP A 313 20.58 5.33 10.19
CA ASP A 313 21.97 5.73 10.01
C ASP A 313 22.95 4.71 10.60
N ALA A 314 22.66 4.18 11.80
CA ALA A 314 23.47 3.13 12.42
C ALA A 314 23.40 1.83 11.60
N ALA A 315 22.22 1.45 11.12
CA ALA A 315 21.99 0.31 10.23
C ALA A 315 22.81 0.40 8.93
N SER A 316 23.01 1.60 8.39
CA SER A 316 23.80 1.81 7.18
C SER A 316 25.30 1.53 7.39
N ARG A 317 25.79 1.68 8.63
CA ARG A 317 27.20 1.51 9.02
C ARG A 317 27.46 0.21 9.78
N CYS A 318 26.43 -0.57 10.09
CA CYS A 318 26.55 -1.82 10.81
C CYS A 318 26.92 -2.98 9.86
N TYR A 319 28.11 -3.54 10.04
CA TYR A 319 28.64 -4.64 9.23
C TYR A 319 28.79 -5.97 9.98
N ALA A 320 28.23 -6.05 11.19
CA ALA A 320 28.22 -7.26 12.02
C ALA A 320 27.53 -8.44 11.29
N ASP A 321 27.94 -9.67 11.59
CA ASP A 321 27.46 -10.87 10.90
C ASP A 321 25.96 -11.11 11.16
N SER A 322 25.52 -10.95 12.42
CA SER A 322 24.12 -11.09 12.81
C SER A 322 23.22 -10.07 12.09
N PHE A 323 23.66 -8.81 12.01
CA PHE A 323 22.94 -7.74 11.31
C PHE A 323 22.86 -8.02 9.81
N ARG A 324 23.98 -8.38 9.17
CA ARG A 324 24.01 -8.74 7.74
C ARG A 324 23.08 -9.91 7.43
N ARG A 325 23.04 -10.93 8.29
CA ARG A 325 22.14 -12.06 8.13
C ARG A 325 20.68 -11.64 8.21
N LEU A 326 20.30 -10.87 9.24
CA LEU A 326 18.94 -10.33 9.36
C LEU A 326 18.55 -9.48 8.15
N ARG A 327 19.45 -8.60 7.69
CA ARG A 327 19.26 -7.78 6.49
C ARG A 327 19.06 -8.61 5.23
N SER A 328 19.79 -9.72 5.08
CA SER A 328 19.68 -10.62 3.92
C SER A 328 18.32 -11.31 3.79
N THR A 329 17.55 -11.38 4.89
CA THR A 329 16.21 -11.99 4.90
C THR A 329 15.17 -11.19 4.12
N ARG A 330 15.43 -9.90 3.84
CA ARG A 330 14.47 -8.98 3.20
C ARG A 330 13.10 -8.97 3.89
N THR A 331 13.07 -9.20 5.21
CA THR A 331 11.84 -9.26 5.99
C THR A 331 11.89 -8.22 7.09
N GLY A 332 10.93 -7.30 7.13
CA GLY A 332 10.95 -6.25 8.13
C GLY A 332 10.02 -5.08 7.88
N LEU A 333 10.24 -4.03 8.67
CA LEU A 333 9.49 -2.78 8.66
C LEU A 333 10.46 -1.61 8.45
N LEU A 334 10.17 -0.74 7.49
CA LEU A 334 10.84 0.56 7.32
C LEU A 334 9.88 1.67 7.77
N LEU A 335 10.10 2.23 8.96
CA LEU A 335 9.27 3.28 9.54
C LEU A 335 9.80 4.65 9.16
N ARG A 336 8.91 5.52 8.65
CA ARG A 336 9.26 6.86 8.16
C ARG A 336 10.58 6.89 7.36
N PRO A 337 10.75 6.04 6.33
CA PRO A 337 12.00 6.01 5.61
C PRO A 337 12.21 7.28 4.80
N ASP A 338 13.46 7.72 4.69
CA ASP A 338 13.90 8.53 3.58
C ASP A 338 13.84 7.65 2.32
N PRO A 339 13.06 8.05 1.30
CA PRO A 339 12.81 7.21 0.13
C PRO A 339 14.05 6.99 -0.73
N ASP A 340 15.06 7.85 -0.63
CA ASP A 340 16.29 7.76 -1.44
C ASP A 340 17.39 6.99 -0.70
N LEU A 341 17.44 7.11 0.63
CA LEU A 341 18.54 6.55 1.43
C LEU A 341 18.24 5.19 2.07
N HIS A 342 17.02 4.97 2.55
CA HIS A 342 16.70 3.82 3.40
C HIS A 342 16.28 2.51 2.68
N PRO A 343 15.70 2.50 1.46
CA PRO A 343 15.32 1.24 0.81
C PRO A 343 16.45 0.19 0.70
N PRO A 344 17.70 0.56 0.40
CA PRO A 344 18.81 -0.39 0.35
C PRO A 344 19.07 -1.13 1.66
N LEU A 345 18.64 -0.59 2.82
CA LEU A 345 18.84 -1.21 4.14
C LEU A 345 18.14 -2.56 4.29
N LEU A 346 17.11 -2.85 3.49
CA LEU A 346 16.46 -4.17 3.40
C LEU A 346 16.53 -4.77 1.98
N HIS A 347 17.51 -4.35 1.19
CA HIS A 347 17.68 -4.80 -0.20
C HIS A 347 16.42 -4.67 -1.04
N THR A 348 15.69 -3.57 -0.84
CA THR A 348 14.45 -3.28 -1.54
C THR A 348 14.52 -1.93 -2.26
N SER A 349 13.53 -1.64 -3.09
CA SER A 349 13.29 -0.33 -3.67
C SER A 349 11.89 0.07 -3.27
N LEU A 350 11.75 1.25 -2.68
CA LEU A 350 10.43 1.78 -2.38
C LEU A 350 9.86 2.43 -3.64
N PRO A 351 8.60 2.17 -3.98
CA PRO A 351 7.89 3.01 -4.94
C PRO A 351 8.02 4.48 -4.56
N LEU A 352 8.07 5.36 -5.56
CA LEU A 352 8.04 6.83 -5.39
C LEU A 352 6.68 7.27 -4.84
N HIS A 353 6.40 6.94 -3.58
CA HIS A 353 5.20 7.34 -2.88
C HIS A 353 5.38 8.73 -2.30
N ASP A 354 5.22 9.72 -3.16
CA ASP A 354 5.22 11.15 -2.81
C ASP A 354 3.95 11.58 -2.03
N GLU A 355 3.15 10.63 -1.54
CA GLU A 355 1.83 10.92 -1.00
C GLU A 355 1.55 10.33 0.40
N LEU A 356 2.45 9.53 0.98
CA LEU A 356 2.25 9.02 2.34
C LEU A 356 2.61 10.10 3.35
N VAL A 357 1.59 10.74 3.94
CA VAL A 357 1.79 11.75 4.99
C VAL A 357 2.61 11.16 6.15
N PRO A 358 3.80 11.70 6.46
CA PRO A 358 4.65 11.17 7.53
C PRO A 358 3.91 11.18 8.87
N THR A 359 3.57 9.99 9.37
CA THR A 359 2.85 9.78 10.62
C THR A 359 3.59 8.73 11.44
N ALA A 360 3.54 8.80 12.77
CA ALA A 360 4.10 7.75 13.61
C ALA A 360 3.46 6.39 13.29
N GLY A 361 4.27 5.33 13.26
CA GLY A 361 3.83 3.99 12.86
C GLY A 361 3.53 3.84 11.36
N ARG A 362 3.66 4.89 10.54
CA ARG A 362 3.56 4.78 9.09
C ARG A 362 4.91 4.40 8.49
N GLY A 363 4.86 3.47 7.56
CA GLY A 363 6.06 2.95 6.94
C GLY A 363 5.75 1.93 5.86
N TRP A 364 6.68 1.00 5.70
CA TRP A 364 6.61 -0.05 4.69
C TRP A 364 6.86 -1.39 5.36
N LEU A 365 6.00 -2.34 5.03
CA LEU A 365 6.25 -3.75 5.27
C LEU A 365 7.02 -4.28 4.06
N VAL A 366 8.16 -4.90 4.34
CA VAL A 366 9.04 -5.52 3.37
C VAL A 366 9.01 -7.02 3.61
N ASP A 367 8.74 -7.77 2.56
CA ASP A 367 8.88 -9.22 2.50
C ASP A 367 9.74 -9.60 1.28
N PRO A 368 10.19 -10.86 1.17
CA PRO A 368 11.01 -11.30 0.04
C PRO A 368 10.32 -11.17 -1.33
N ASP A 369 8.99 -11.10 -1.35
CA ASP A 369 8.15 -11.11 -2.55
C ASP A 369 7.74 -9.69 -2.99
N GLY A 370 7.88 -8.68 -2.12
CA GLY A 370 7.50 -7.31 -2.41
C GLY A 370 7.53 -6.35 -1.23
N VAL A 371 7.00 -5.15 -1.47
CA VAL A 371 6.85 -4.09 -0.48
C VAL A 371 5.46 -3.52 -0.51
N VAL A 372 4.93 -3.19 0.66
CA VAL A 372 3.64 -2.54 0.78
C VAL A 372 3.66 -1.48 1.86
N ALA A 373 3.12 -0.30 1.54
CA ALA A 373 2.95 0.76 2.53
C ALA A 373 1.94 0.33 3.60
N VAL A 374 2.23 0.65 4.86
CA VAL A 374 1.42 0.23 6.02
C VAL A 374 1.26 1.34 7.04
N GLN A 375 0.14 1.29 7.75
CA GLN A 375 -0.02 1.95 9.04
C GLN A 375 0.01 0.87 10.11
N LEU A 376 1.02 0.91 10.98
CA LEU A 376 1.10 0.03 12.14
C LEU A 376 0.01 0.35 13.15
N ALA A 377 -0.44 -0.70 13.83
CA ALA A 377 -1.24 -0.57 15.02
C ALA A 377 -0.40 -0.09 16.21
N ARG A 378 -1.07 0.54 17.17
CA ARG A 378 -0.49 0.99 18.43
C ARG A 378 -1.34 0.57 19.61
#